data_AF-A0A6P8IZM8-F1
#
_entry.id   AF-A0A6P8IZM8-F1
#
_cell.length_a   1.000
_cell.length_b   1.000
_cell.length_c   1.000
_cell.angle_alpha   90.00
_cell.angle_beta   90.00
_cell.angle_gamma   90.00
#
_symmetry.space_group_name_H-M   'P 1'
#
loop_
_entity.id
_entity.type
_entity.pdbx_description
1 polymer ?
#
loop_
_entity_poly.entity_id
_entity_poly.type
_entity_poly.pdbx_seq_one_letter_code
_entity_poly.pdbx_strand_id
1 'polypeptide(L)'
;MSPKNIFGTSNSDHHSTSVDHTSLVYKASKSPDPSAQNVPCHQESALPSSSLRCSSAEPQTATHGMQGIRQQFIECNISEDITNVLMSSWRPSTQKQYEVHIRRWGGFCLQRKVDSLRPNINDVLEFLHSLHIKELSYSTINTARSALSNYLMGFEFPGTHYTITDHPFVVRYLKGVFNFVKPTPRYQETWDVNPVLKYIELLSPLEKLSLKELTFKLVILLALTSGQRCQTLSFLDIDNMKENADCYLFYIRDHVKQDRPGKIFASFIVKKYIKQELCVYSTLRHYLEVTKS
;
A
#
# COMPACT_ATOMS: atom_id res chain seq x y z
N MET A 1 51.03 -20.21 -13.09
CA MET A 1 50.73 -19.31 -11.96
C MET A 1 49.54 -18.46 -12.36
N SER A 2 48.35 -18.95 -12.00
CA SER A 2 47.05 -18.37 -12.34
C SER A 2 46.09 -18.78 -11.21
N PRO A 3 45.42 -17.85 -10.51
CA PRO A 3 44.52 -18.21 -9.43
C PRO A 3 43.15 -18.64 -9.98
N LYS A 4 42.62 -19.69 -9.36
CA LYS A 4 41.32 -20.31 -9.62
C LYS A 4 40.17 -19.36 -9.31
N ASN A 5 39.23 -19.24 -10.25
CA ASN A 5 37.89 -18.68 -10.04
C ASN A 5 37.10 -19.56 -9.07
N ILE A 6 36.66 -19.00 -7.95
CA ILE A 6 35.67 -19.60 -7.04
C ILE A 6 34.32 -18.96 -7.40
N PHE A 7 33.46 -19.73 -8.07
CA PHE A 7 32.04 -19.42 -8.17
C PHE A 7 31.37 -19.81 -6.85
N GLY A 8 31.10 -18.82 -6.01
CA GLY A 8 30.25 -18.96 -4.82
C GLY A 8 28.82 -18.55 -5.14
N THR A 9 27.94 -19.53 -5.28
CA THR A 9 26.49 -19.38 -5.24
C THR A 9 26.06 -19.00 -3.82
N SER A 10 25.68 -17.75 -3.57
CA SER A 10 25.01 -17.39 -2.32
C SER A 10 23.50 -17.60 -2.47
N ASN A 11 23.02 -18.71 -1.92
CA ASN A 11 21.65 -18.83 -1.41
C ASN A 11 21.44 -17.70 -0.40
N SER A 12 20.51 -16.78 -0.67
CA SER A 12 20.08 -15.80 0.33
C SER A 12 19.03 -16.45 1.22
N ASP A 13 19.46 -16.72 2.44
CA ASP A 13 18.70 -17.33 3.53
C ASP A 13 17.38 -16.62 3.84
N HIS A 14 16.41 -17.47 4.16
CA HIS A 14 15.15 -17.14 4.80
C HIS A 14 15.37 -16.56 6.20
N HIS A 15 15.33 -15.23 6.34
CA HIS A 15 15.02 -14.62 7.64
C HIS A 15 13.52 -14.70 7.91
N SER A 16 13.07 -15.86 8.42
CA SER A 16 11.79 -15.95 9.13
C SER A 16 12.03 -15.65 10.60
N THR A 17 11.35 -14.63 11.12
CA THR A 17 11.20 -14.43 12.56
C THR A 17 10.55 -15.67 13.18
N SER A 18 11.23 -16.27 14.17
CA SER A 18 10.67 -17.32 15.00
C SER A 18 9.57 -16.69 15.87
N VAL A 19 8.34 -17.17 15.69
CA VAL A 19 7.16 -16.77 16.49
C VAL A 19 7.06 -17.67 17.71
N ASP A 20 7.02 -17.07 18.90
CA ASP A 20 6.56 -17.75 20.10
C ASP A 20 5.10 -18.19 19.91
N HIS A 21 4.82 -19.46 20.19
CA HIS A 21 3.57 -20.18 19.92
C HIS A 21 3.16 -20.27 18.44
N THR A 22 3.87 -21.11 17.69
CA THR A 22 3.61 -21.44 16.28
C THR A 22 2.25 -22.10 16.00
N SER A 23 1.48 -22.49 17.03
CA SER A 23 0.18 -23.17 16.90
C SER A 23 -1.00 -22.25 16.58
N LEU A 24 -0.86 -20.93 16.76
CA LEU A 24 -1.94 -19.95 16.56
C LEU A 24 -1.97 -19.32 15.17
N VAL A 25 -0.89 -19.45 14.39
CA VAL A 25 -0.74 -18.75 13.11
C VAL A 25 -0.97 -19.70 11.95
N TYR A 26 -1.91 -19.36 11.07
CA TYR A 26 -2.13 -20.10 9.84
C TYR A 26 -0.93 -19.97 8.89
N LYS A 27 -0.34 -21.11 8.50
CA LYS A 27 0.65 -21.19 7.42
C LYS A 27 -0.09 -21.48 6.10
N ALA A 28 0.01 -20.57 5.15
CA ALA A 28 -0.50 -20.79 3.79
C ALA A 28 0.36 -21.84 3.06
N SER A 29 -0.27 -22.89 2.55
CA SER A 29 0.34 -23.87 1.66
C SER A 29 0.58 -23.25 0.28
N LYS A 30 1.80 -23.44 -0.27
CA LYS A 30 2.16 -23.07 -1.64
C LYS A 30 1.41 -23.97 -2.63
N SER A 31 0.74 -23.38 -3.61
CA SER A 31 0.23 -24.05 -4.80
C SER A 31 1.02 -23.64 -6.05
N PRO A 32 1.04 -24.47 -7.10
CA PRO A 32 2.12 -24.53 -8.09
C PRO A 32 1.92 -23.55 -9.27
N ASP A 33 3.04 -23.19 -9.90
CA ASP A 33 3.13 -22.42 -11.15
C ASP A 33 2.33 -23.06 -12.31
N PRO A 34 1.76 -22.25 -13.21
CA PRO A 34 1.51 -22.65 -14.58
C PRO A 34 2.46 -21.91 -15.55
N SER A 35 3.40 -22.70 -16.06
CA SER A 35 3.91 -22.75 -17.43
C SER A 35 3.47 -21.70 -18.45
N ALA A 36 4.49 -21.09 -19.08
CA ALA A 36 4.44 -20.25 -20.26
C ALA A 36 3.88 -20.97 -21.51
N GLN A 37 3.11 -20.24 -22.32
CA GLN A 37 2.86 -20.59 -23.72
C GLN A 37 3.07 -19.37 -24.63
N ASN A 38 4.00 -19.54 -25.57
CA ASN A 38 4.33 -18.66 -26.68
C ASN A 38 3.29 -18.78 -27.80
N VAL A 39 2.88 -17.66 -28.41
CA VAL A 39 2.30 -17.59 -29.77
C VAL A 39 2.74 -16.27 -30.43
N PRO A 40 3.01 -16.23 -31.76
CA PRO A 40 4.07 -15.42 -32.36
C PRO A 40 3.68 -14.03 -32.91
N CYS A 41 4.77 -13.27 -33.13
CA CYS A 41 4.91 -11.96 -33.75
C CYS A 41 4.53 -11.97 -35.25
N HIS A 42 3.82 -10.92 -35.69
CA HIS A 42 3.77 -10.47 -37.08
C HIS A 42 4.15 -8.98 -37.15
N GLN A 43 5.17 -8.69 -37.97
CA GLN A 43 5.50 -7.39 -38.57
C GLN A 43 4.33 -7.00 -39.51
N GLU A 44 4.04 -5.75 -39.91
CA GLU A 44 4.85 -4.57 -40.19
C GLU A 44 3.88 -3.40 -40.46
N SER A 45 4.26 -2.15 -40.17
CA SER A 45 4.11 -0.97 -41.05
C SER A 45 4.21 0.34 -40.28
N ALA A 46 4.86 1.32 -40.90
CA ALA A 46 5.40 2.53 -40.29
C ALA A 46 4.57 3.80 -40.60
N LEU A 47 4.79 4.81 -39.73
CA LEU A 47 4.58 6.28 -39.86
C LEU A 47 3.22 6.87 -39.43
N PRO A 48 3.15 8.16 -39.02
CA PRO A 48 4.21 9.07 -38.55
C PRO A 48 3.96 9.66 -37.15
N SER A 49 5.05 10.10 -36.51
CA SER A 49 5.09 10.83 -35.24
C SER A 49 4.37 12.18 -35.33
N SER A 50 3.18 12.29 -34.74
CA SER A 50 2.55 13.59 -34.47
C SER A 50 2.90 14.04 -33.04
N SER A 51 3.90 14.91 -32.93
CA SER A 51 4.14 15.68 -31.71
C SER A 51 2.94 16.59 -31.44
N LEU A 52 2.06 16.19 -30.53
CA LEU A 52 0.96 17.03 -30.06
C LEU A 52 1.53 18.18 -29.22
N ARG A 53 1.57 19.35 -29.84
CA ARG A 53 1.96 20.63 -29.26
C ARG A 53 0.79 21.09 -28.36
N CYS A 54 0.90 20.90 -27.05
CA CYS A 54 -0.02 21.55 -26.11
C CYS A 54 0.27 23.05 -26.09
N SER A 55 -0.71 23.83 -26.54
CA SER A 55 -0.71 25.29 -26.58
C SER A 55 -0.43 25.89 -25.20
N SER A 56 0.33 26.98 -25.18
CA SER A 56 0.68 27.78 -24.01
C SER A 56 -0.55 28.50 -23.45
N ALA A 57 -0.94 28.17 -22.21
CA ALA A 57 -1.85 28.97 -21.40
C ALA A 57 -1.07 29.69 -20.29
N GLU A 58 -1.41 30.96 -20.08
CA GLU A 58 -0.85 31.86 -19.06
C GLU A 58 -1.14 31.39 -17.62
N PRO A 59 -0.32 31.81 -16.63
CA PRO A 59 -0.23 31.15 -15.34
C PRO A 59 -1.26 31.68 -14.34
N GLN A 60 -2.39 31.00 -14.18
CA GLN A 60 -3.26 31.19 -13.02
C GLN A 60 -3.96 29.89 -12.63
N THR A 61 -3.56 29.28 -11.52
CA THR A 61 -4.40 29.00 -10.33
C THR A 61 -3.69 28.04 -9.38
N ALA A 62 -3.96 28.18 -8.09
CA ALA A 62 -3.44 27.32 -7.04
C ALA A 62 -3.63 25.84 -7.42
N THR A 63 -2.54 25.05 -7.40
CA THR A 63 -2.55 23.60 -7.65
C THR A 63 -3.73 22.92 -6.98
N HIS A 64 -4.74 22.56 -7.77
CA HIS A 64 -5.98 21.91 -7.32
C HIS A 64 -5.75 20.43 -6.88
N GLY A 65 -4.51 20.05 -6.53
CA GLY A 65 -4.16 18.71 -6.12
C GLY A 65 -4.49 17.67 -7.19
N MET A 66 -5.20 16.62 -6.79
CA MET A 66 -5.66 15.56 -7.70
C MET A 66 -6.69 16.03 -8.73
N GLN A 67 -7.43 17.13 -8.46
CA GLN A 67 -8.36 17.68 -9.45
C GLN A 67 -7.62 18.28 -10.64
N GLY A 68 -6.40 18.78 -10.44
CA GLY A 68 -5.54 19.24 -11.55
C GLY A 68 -5.20 18.11 -12.52
N ILE A 69 -4.94 16.91 -12.00
CA ILE A 69 -4.69 15.71 -12.83
C ILE A 69 -5.95 15.33 -13.62
N ARG A 70 -7.13 15.35 -12.96
CA ARG A 70 -8.41 15.11 -13.64
C ARG A 70 -8.62 16.11 -14.79
N GLN A 71 -8.34 17.39 -14.55
CA GLN A 71 -8.49 18.44 -15.55
C GLN A 71 -7.54 18.24 -16.74
N GLN A 72 -6.29 17.85 -16.49
CA GLN A 72 -5.34 17.49 -17.56
C GLN A 72 -5.85 16.36 -18.45
N PHE A 73 -6.52 15.34 -17.89
CA PHE A 73 -7.14 14.28 -18.71
C PHE A 73 -8.22 14.81 -19.63
N ILE A 74 -9.07 15.70 -19.11
CA ILE A 74 -10.13 16.34 -19.88
C ILE A 74 -9.52 17.22 -20.99
N GLU A 75 -8.46 17.97 -20.69
CA GLU A 75 -7.72 18.79 -21.66
C GLU A 75 -7.04 17.95 -22.75
N CYS A 76 -6.63 16.73 -22.43
CA CYS A 76 -6.17 15.73 -23.39
C CYS A 76 -7.29 15.09 -24.21
N ASN A 77 -8.52 15.62 -24.17
CA ASN A 77 -9.72 15.09 -24.83
C ASN A 77 -10.06 13.66 -24.42
N ILE A 78 -9.72 13.24 -23.19
CA ILE A 78 -10.13 11.96 -22.64
C ILE A 78 -11.56 12.10 -22.13
N SER A 79 -12.45 11.17 -22.51
CA SER A 79 -13.84 11.20 -22.07
C SER A 79 -13.96 11.11 -20.54
N GLU A 80 -15.07 11.60 -19.99
CA GLU A 80 -15.29 11.60 -18.55
C GLU A 80 -15.30 10.18 -17.95
N ASP A 81 -15.89 9.22 -18.66
CA ASP A 81 -15.93 7.82 -18.22
C ASP A 81 -14.52 7.22 -18.12
N ILE A 82 -13.67 7.43 -19.13
CA ILE A 82 -12.28 6.97 -19.11
C ILE A 82 -11.50 7.71 -18.02
N THR A 83 -11.73 9.01 -17.86
CA THR A 83 -11.13 9.83 -16.81
C THR A 83 -11.47 9.28 -15.42
N ASN A 84 -12.72 8.86 -15.18
CA ASN A 84 -13.13 8.23 -13.93
C ASN A 84 -12.35 6.94 -13.65
N VAL A 85 -12.16 6.10 -14.68
CA VAL A 85 -11.35 4.88 -14.56
C VAL A 85 -9.88 5.20 -14.30
N LEU A 86 -9.29 6.18 -15.01
CA LEU A 86 -7.90 6.61 -14.77
C LEU A 86 -7.70 7.12 -13.35
N MET A 87 -8.62 7.95 -12.85
CA MET A 87 -8.58 8.46 -11.49
C MET A 87 -8.74 7.34 -10.44
N SER A 88 -9.43 6.24 -10.77
CA SER A 88 -9.56 5.06 -9.89
C SER A 88 -8.26 4.27 -9.73
N SER A 89 -7.24 4.50 -10.57
CA SER A 89 -5.93 3.85 -10.45
C SER A 89 -5.24 4.18 -9.11
N TRP A 90 -5.56 5.33 -8.51
CA TRP A 90 -5.17 5.67 -7.15
C TRP A 90 -6.31 5.41 -6.19
N ARG A 91 -6.05 4.58 -5.16
CA ARG A 91 -7.00 4.40 -4.04
C ARG A 91 -7.29 5.75 -3.36
N PRO A 92 -8.50 5.96 -2.78
CA PRO A 92 -8.86 7.23 -2.14
C PRO A 92 -7.87 7.71 -1.09
N SER A 93 -7.25 6.80 -0.35
CA SER A 93 -6.21 7.13 0.64
C SER A 93 -4.91 7.62 0.01
N THR A 94 -4.53 7.11 -1.17
CA THR A 94 -3.38 7.59 -1.94
C THR A 94 -3.67 8.96 -2.56
N GLN A 95 -4.87 9.17 -3.10
CA GLN A 95 -5.29 10.47 -3.64
C GLN A 95 -5.15 11.58 -2.59
N LYS A 96 -5.67 11.34 -1.37
CA LYS A 96 -5.54 12.27 -0.24
C LYS A 96 -4.09 12.53 0.15
N GLN A 97 -3.24 11.50 0.15
CA GLN A 97 -1.80 11.66 0.45
C GLN A 97 -1.11 12.50 -0.62
N TYR A 98 -1.35 12.22 -1.90
CA TYR A 98 -0.73 12.93 -3.01
C TYR A 98 -1.17 14.38 -3.08
N GLU A 99 -2.46 14.65 -2.86
CA GLU A 99 -3.02 16.00 -2.82
C GLU A 99 -2.25 16.92 -1.86
N VAL A 100 -1.90 16.44 -0.66
CA VAL A 100 -1.13 17.22 0.32
C VAL A 100 0.24 17.63 -0.25
N HIS A 101 0.92 16.72 -0.94
CA HIS A 101 2.24 16.99 -1.51
C HIS A 101 2.17 17.88 -2.76
N ILE A 102 1.16 17.71 -3.60
CA ILE A 102 0.93 18.53 -4.80
C ILE A 102 0.62 19.98 -4.38
N ARG A 103 -0.20 20.19 -3.34
CA ARG A 103 -0.44 21.52 -2.79
C ARG A 103 0.84 22.18 -2.25
N ARG A 104 1.69 21.40 -1.58
CA ARG A 104 3.01 21.88 -1.10
C ARG A 104 3.92 22.27 -2.26
N TRP A 105 3.95 21.47 -3.33
CA TRP A 105 4.67 21.81 -4.57
C TRP A 105 4.18 23.14 -5.14
N GLY A 106 2.88 23.32 -5.24
CA GLY A 106 2.27 24.60 -5.60
C GLY A 106 2.75 25.80 -4.83
N GLY A 107 2.66 25.71 -3.50
CA GLY A 107 3.12 26.77 -2.62
C GLY A 107 4.62 27.07 -2.78
N PHE A 108 5.43 26.02 -2.97
CA PHE A 108 6.86 26.15 -3.27
C PHE A 108 7.09 26.89 -4.60
N CYS A 109 6.39 26.50 -5.66
CA CYS A 109 6.52 27.13 -6.98
C CYS A 109 6.11 28.60 -6.95
N LEU A 110 4.98 28.92 -6.30
CA LEU A 110 4.52 30.30 -6.13
C LEU A 110 5.56 31.15 -5.38
N GLN A 111 6.13 30.62 -4.29
CA GLN A 111 7.12 31.33 -3.49
C GLN A 111 8.43 31.56 -4.26
N ARG A 112 8.86 30.59 -5.07
CA ARG A 112 10.14 30.60 -5.79
C ARG A 112 10.05 31.12 -7.23
N LYS A 113 8.85 31.47 -7.70
CA LYS A 113 8.55 31.86 -9.09
C LYS A 113 9.01 30.79 -10.10
N VAL A 114 8.78 29.53 -9.75
CA VAL A 114 9.06 28.36 -10.59
C VAL A 114 7.79 27.99 -11.37
N ASP A 115 7.95 27.58 -12.63
CA ASP A 115 6.84 26.99 -13.39
C ASP A 115 6.48 25.62 -12.80
N SER A 116 5.28 25.51 -12.23
CA SER A 116 4.81 24.30 -11.58
C SER A 116 4.55 23.11 -12.52
N LEU A 117 4.42 23.37 -13.83
CA LEU A 117 4.16 22.38 -14.87
C LEU A 117 5.40 22.03 -15.69
N ARG A 118 6.40 22.92 -15.72
CA ARG A 118 7.67 22.71 -16.43
C ARG A 118 8.88 23.00 -15.54
N PRO A 119 9.04 22.30 -14.41
CA PRO A 119 10.21 22.49 -13.56
C PRO A 119 11.48 21.97 -14.22
N ASN A 120 12.60 22.62 -13.95
CA ASN A 120 13.90 22.02 -14.23
C ASN A 120 14.30 21.05 -13.10
N ILE A 121 15.37 20.28 -13.31
CA ILE A 121 15.82 19.30 -12.32
C ILE A 121 16.19 19.93 -10.97
N ASN A 122 16.77 21.13 -10.97
CA ASN A 122 17.15 21.83 -9.75
C ASN A 122 15.91 22.23 -8.94
N ASP A 123 14.83 22.67 -9.59
CA ASP A 123 13.58 23.04 -8.91
C ASP A 123 13.00 21.84 -8.14
N VAL A 124 13.04 20.65 -8.75
CA VAL A 124 12.58 19.41 -8.11
C VAL A 124 13.48 19.05 -6.92
N LEU A 125 14.80 19.15 -7.06
CA LEU A 125 15.75 18.87 -5.98
C LEU A 125 15.60 19.84 -4.82
N GLU A 126 15.47 21.15 -5.10
CA GLU A 126 15.23 22.20 -4.12
C GLU A 126 13.91 21.99 -3.37
N PHE A 127 12.86 21.56 -4.07
CA PHE A 127 11.61 21.21 -3.42
C PHE A 127 11.78 20.02 -2.46
N LEU A 128 12.35 18.91 -2.93
CA LEU A 128 12.60 17.74 -2.08
C LEU A 128 13.52 18.09 -0.90
N HIS A 129 14.50 18.97 -1.12
CA HIS A 129 15.40 19.44 -0.08
C HIS A 129 14.70 20.33 0.93
N SER A 130 13.77 21.20 0.50
CA SER A 130 12.95 21.99 1.43
C SER A 130 12.12 21.12 2.37
N LEU A 131 11.69 19.92 1.93
CA LEU A 131 11.00 18.95 2.79
C LEU A 131 11.96 18.30 3.78
N HIS A 132 13.19 18.03 3.35
CA HIS A 132 14.24 17.50 4.22
C HIS A 132 14.66 18.51 5.29
N ILE A 133 14.83 19.79 4.94
CA ILE A 133 15.16 20.88 5.89
C ILE A 133 14.06 21.01 6.96
N LYS A 134 12.81 20.73 6.61
CA LYS A 134 11.68 20.64 7.56
C LYS A 134 11.62 19.33 8.35
N GLU A 135 12.71 18.57 8.35
CA GLU A 135 12.89 17.30 9.08
C GLU A 135 11.83 16.24 8.78
N LEU A 136 11.23 16.28 7.58
CA LEU A 136 10.30 15.25 7.17
C LEU A 136 11.03 13.92 6.92
N SER A 137 10.38 12.82 7.26
CA SER A 137 10.96 11.49 7.09
C SER A 137 11.26 11.17 5.63
N TYR A 138 12.23 10.29 5.40
CA TYR A 138 12.52 9.74 4.06
C TYR A 138 11.27 9.24 3.34
N SER A 139 10.40 8.49 4.04
CA SER A 139 9.16 7.96 3.47
C SER A 139 8.21 9.07 2.99
N THR A 140 8.15 10.18 3.72
CA THR A 140 7.34 11.36 3.38
C THR A 140 7.90 12.06 2.14
N ILE A 141 9.22 12.24 2.07
CA ILE A 141 9.90 12.87 0.92
C ILE A 141 9.76 11.99 -0.33
N ASN A 142 9.92 10.67 -0.20
CA ASN A 142 9.72 9.74 -1.30
C ASN A 142 8.24 9.71 -1.78
N THR A 143 7.29 9.90 -0.86
CA THR A 143 5.87 10.08 -1.21
C THR A 143 5.65 11.39 -1.98
N ALA A 144 6.31 12.48 -1.58
CA ALA A 144 6.28 13.74 -2.32
C ALA A 144 6.84 13.61 -3.74
N ARG A 145 7.98 12.92 -3.92
CA ARG A 145 8.52 12.59 -5.26
C ARG A 145 7.49 11.84 -6.09
N SER A 146 6.87 10.81 -5.51
CA SER A 146 5.89 9.98 -6.22
C SER A 146 4.66 10.80 -6.60
N ALA A 147 4.14 11.61 -5.69
CA ALA A 147 3.00 12.50 -5.93
C ALA A 147 3.31 13.50 -7.06
N LEU A 148 4.50 14.12 -7.04
CA LEU A 148 4.92 15.06 -8.07
C LEU A 148 5.06 14.39 -9.45
N SER A 149 5.64 13.19 -9.50
CA SER A 149 5.74 12.42 -10.74
C SER A 149 4.37 12.02 -11.32
N ASN A 150 3.35 11.83 -10.49
CA ASN A 150 1.98 11.55 -10.95
C ASN A 150 1.25 12.83 -11.35
N TYR A 151 1.52 13.95 -10.68
CA TYR A 151 0.99 15.26 -11.04
C TYR A 151 1.50 15.76 -12.39
N LEU A 152 2.77 15.46 -12.69
CA LEU A 152 3.43 15.75 -13.95
C LEU A 152 3.53 14.48 -14.80
N MET A 153 2.43 13.74 -14.91
CA MET A 153 2.41 12.51 -15.67
C MET A 153 2.72 12.77 -17.15
N GLY A 154 3.67 12.02 -17.72
CA GLY A 154 4.13 12.21 -19.09
C GLY A 154 5.15 13.34 -19.27
N PHE A 155 5.54 14.04 -18.21
CA PHE A 155 6.63 15.01 -18.27
C PHE A 155 7.99 14.32 -18.31
N GLU A 156 8.79 14.67 -19.32
CA GLU A 156 10.21 14.34 -19.44
C GLU A 156 11.03 15.63 -19.36
N PHE A 157 12.21 15.57 -18.73
CA PHE A 157 13.10 16.72 -18.71
C PHE A 157 13.63 17.02 -20.12
N PRO A 158 13.68 18.29 -20.55
CA PRO A 158 14.12 18.66 -21.89
C PRO A 158 15.48 18.04 -22.27
N GLY A 159 15.52 17.40 -23.45
CA GLY A 159 16.72 16.75 -23.95
C GLY A 159 17.05 15.41 -23.28
N THR A 160 16.12 14.83 -22.53
CA THR A 160 16.28 13.51 -21.88
C THR A 160 15.00 12.69 -22.01
N HIS A 161 15.07 11.41 -21.65
CA HIS A 161 13.91 10.51 -21.49
C HIS A 161 13.57 10.25 -20.02
N TYR A 162 14.12 11.06 -19.11
CA TYR A 162 13.91 10.89 -17.68
C TYR A 162 12.68 11.68 -17.24
N THR A 163 11.81 11.00 -16.50
CA THR A 163 10.77 11.61 -15.67
C THR A 163 11.34 12.04 -14.31
N ILE A 164 10.50 12.60 -13.46
CA ILE A 164 10.88 12.98 -12.09
C ILE A 164 11.32 11.77 -11.24
N THR A 165 10.68 10.62 -11.43
CA THR A 165 10.92 9.44 -10.58
C THR A 165 12.26 8.78 -10.87
N ASP A 166 12.66 8.71 -12.13
CA ASP A 166 13.82 7.96 -12.63
C ASP A 166 15.02 8.83 -12.99
N HIS A 167 14.89 10.17 -12.93
CA HIS A 167 16.04 11.06 -13.12
C HIS A 167 17.20 10.73 -12.15
N PRO A 168 18.44 10.51 -12.65
CA PRO A 168 19.56 10.05 -11.83
C PRO A 168 19.84 10.89 -10.58
N PHE A 169 19.75 12.22 -10.70
CA PHE A 169 19.96 13.12 -9.56
C PHE A 169 18.87 13.01 -8.49
N VAL A 170 17.59 12.83 -8.86
CA VAL A 170 16.51 12.63 -7.87
C VAL A 170 16.71 11.31 -7.13
N VAL A 171 17.04 10.24 -7.87
CA VAL A 171 17.32 8.92 -7.29
C VAL A 171 18.52 8.98 -6.34
N ARG A 172 19.62 9.63 -6.75
CA ARG A 172 20.82 9.80 -5.92
C ARG A 172 20.54 10.67 -4.70
N TYR A 173 19.76 11.73 -4.86
CA TYR A 173 19.37 12.61 -3.77
C TYR A 173 18.59 11.86 -2.69
N LEU A 174 17.55 11.10 -3.07
CA LEU A 174 16.80 10.29 -2.11
C LEU A 174 17.67 9.24 -1.40
N LYS A 175 18.59 8.59 -2.13
CA LYS A 175 19.58 7.68 -1.50
C LYS A 175 20.46 8.44 -0.49
N GLY A 176 20.86 9.67 -0.82
CA GLY A 176 21.57 10.56 0.09
C GLY A 176 20.78 10.87 1.35
N VAL A 177 19.52 11.29 1.22
CA VAL A 177 18.62 11.55 2.36
C VAL A 177 18.46 10.32 3.25
N PHE A 178 18.28 9.12 2.67
CA PHE A 178 18.19 7.88 3.43
C PHE A 178 19.46 7.57 4.24
N ASN A 179 20.63 7.79 3.65
CA ASN A 179 21.91 7.53 4.34
C ASN A 179 22.23 8.61 5.37
N PHE A 180 21.86 9.86 5.10
CA PHE A 180 22.07 11.00 5.99
C PHE A 180 21.15 10.93 7.21
N VAL A 181 19.85 10.67 6.97
CA VAL A 181 18.85 10.44 8.00
C VAL A 181 18.58 8.95 8.09
N LYS A 182 19.43 8.22 8.82
CA LYS A 182 19.24 6.78 9.07
C LYS A 182 17.84 6.55 9.64
N PRO A 183 16.93 5.87 8.92
CA PRO A 183 15.59 5.66 9.43
C PRO A 183 15.65 4.76 10.65
N THR A 184 15.17 5.25 11.78
CA THR A 184 14.94 4.41 12.95
C THR A 184 13.65 3.64 12.73
N PRO A 185 13.64 2.30 12.95
CA PRO A 185 12.40 1.57 12.91
C PRO A 185 11.46 2.14 13.97
N ARG A 186 10.18 2.30 13.62
CA ARG A 186 9.16 2.82 14.55
C ARG A 186 9.09 1.99 15.84
N TYR A 187 9.37 0.70 15.73
CA TYR A 187 9.43 -0.25 16.83
C TYR A 187 10.80 -0.93 16.80
N GLN A 188 11.57 -0.77 17.88
CA GLN A 188 12.84 -1.48 18.05
C GLN A 188 12.64 -2.93 18.50
N GLU A 189 11.55 -3.15 19.24
CA GLU A 189 11.15 -4.45 19.76
C GLU A 189 9.67 -4.67 19.50
N THR A 190 9.25 -5.92 19.45
CA THR A 190 7.84 -6.32 19.44
C THR A 190 7.33 -6.46 20.86
N TRP A 191 6.06 -6.15 21.10
CA TRP A 191 5.44 -6.34 22.41
C TRP A 191 5.17 -7.83 22.71
N ASP A 192 5.26 -8.23 23.97
CA ASP A 192 4.91 -9.59 24.42
C ASP A 192 3.38 -9.77 24.43
N VAL A 193 2.89 -10.76 23.70
CA VAL A 193 1.45 -11.04 23.54
C VAL A 193 0.86 -11.77 24.75
N ASN A 194 1.70 -12.39 25.59
CA ASN A 194 1.25 -13.21 26.71
C ASN A 194 0.36 -12.49 27.74
N PRO A 195 0.61 -11.23 28.15
CA PRO A 195 -0.28 -10.51 29.07
C PRO A 195 -1.69 -10.35 28.50
N VAL A 196 -1.82 -10.15 27.18
CA VAL A 196 -3.12 -10.05 26.52
C VAL A 196 -3.81 -11.40 26.47
N LEU A 197 -3.08 -12.48 26.15
CA LEU A 197 -3.66 -13.84 26.19
C LEU A 197 -4.15 -14.20 27.60
N LYS A 198 -3.34 -13.93 28.63
CA LYS A 198 -3.72 -14.14 30.04
C LYS A 198 -4.98 -13.36 30.41
N TYR A 199 -5.09 -12.11 29.97
CA TYR A 199 -6.30 -11.31 30.21
C TYR A 199 -7.53 -11.90 29.50
N ILE A 200 -7.40 -12.32 28.24
CA ILE A 200 -8.48 -12.93 27.47
C ILE A 200 -8.98 -14.23 28.13
N GLU A 201 -8.07 -15.00 28.74
CA GLU A 201 -8.43 -16.23 29.47
C GLU A 201 -9.36 -15.95 30.66
N LEU A 202 -9.16 -14.81 31.35
CA LEU A 202 -9.99 -14.38 32.48
C LEU A 202 -11.40 -13.96 32.05
N LEU A 203 -11.61 -13.64 30.77
CA LEU A 203 -12.93 -13.30 30.21
C LEU A 203 -13.73 -14.57 29.92
N SER A 204 -13.90 -15.41 30.93
CA SER A 204 -14.64 -16.67 30.89
C SER A 204 -15.42 -16.81 32.21
N PRO A 205 -16.64 -17.36 32.21
CA PRO A 205 -17.39 -17.92 31.08
C PRO A 205 -18.02 -16.82 30.19
N LEU A 206 -18.29 -17.12 28.92
CA LEU A 206 -18.72 -16.12 27.93
C LEU A 206 -20.09 -15.53 28.25
N GLU A 207 -20.97 -16.33 28.84
CA GLU A 207 -22.38 -15.99 29.17
C GLU A 207 -22.49 -14.90 30.24
N LYS A 208 -21.42 -14.65 31.00
CA LYS A 208 -21.37 -13.60 32.03
C LYS A 208 -20.81 -12.28 31.51
N LEU A 209 -20.27 -12.26 30.30
CA LEU A 209 -19.67 -11.06 29.73
C LEU A 209 -20.75 -10.12 29.23
N SER A 210 -20.54 -8.82 29.43
CA SER A 210 -21.32 -7.82 28.70
C SER A 210 -21.04 -7.91 27.19
N LEU A 211 -21.98 -7.47 26.36
CA LEU A 211 -21.81 -7.43 24.90
C LEU A 211 -20.53 -6.66 24.51
N LYS A 212 -20.17 -5.61 25.26
CA LYS A 212 -18.96 -4.83 25.05
C LYS A 212 -17.69 -5.66 25.29
N GLU A 213 -17.61 -6.38 26.40
CA GLU A 213 -16.47 -7.24 26.73
C GLU A 213 -16.35 -8.40 25.74
N LEU A 214 -17.48 -9.01 25.36
CA LEU A 214 -17.51 -10.07 24.36
C LEU A 214 -17.04 -9.56 22.99
N THR A 215 -17.46 -8.35 22.58
CA THR A 215 -16.98 -7.70 21.34
C THR A 215 -15.48 -7.50 21.37
N PHE A 216 -14.92 -6.96 22.46
CA PHE A 216 -13.48 -6.77 22.58
C PHE A 216 -12.71 -8.08 22.57
N LYS A 217 -13.20 -9.10 23.29
CA LYS A 217 -12.62 -10.43 23.29
C LYS A 217 -12.56 -11.01 21.87
N LEU A 218 -13.67 -10.95 21.14
CA LEU A 218 -13.77 -11.44 19.77
C LEU A 218 -12.81 -10.70 18.83
N VAL A 219 -12.84 -9.37 18.82
CA VAL A 219 -12.01 -8.55 17.91
C VAL A 219 -10.52 -8.78 18.15
N ILE A 220 -10.08 -8.86 19.41
CA ILE A 220 -8.68 -9.14 19.73
C ILE A 220 -8.28 -10.54 19.26
N LEU A 221 -9.11 -11.56 19.52
CA LEU A 221 -8.85 -12.92 19.05
C LEU A 221 -8.79 -13.01 17.52
N LEU A 222 -9.68 -12.32 16.80
CA LEU A 222 -9.65 -12.24 15.33
C LEU A 222 -8.37 -11.56 14.84
N ALA A 223 -7.94 -10.47 15.48
CA ALA A 223 -6.71 -9.77 15.12
C ALA A 223 -5.46 -10.63 15.36
N LEU A 224 -5.38 -11.30 16.52
CA LEU A 224 -4.24 -12.13 16.89
C LEU A 224 -4.11 -13.39 16.02
N THR A 225 -5.23 -14.07 15.74
CA THR A 225 -5.22 -15.33 14.98
C THR A 225 -5.01 -15.13 13.48
N SER A 226 -5.49 -14.01 12.93
CA SER A 226 -5.41 -13.76 11.48
C SER A 226 -4.20 -12.93 11.06
N GLY A 227 -3.64 -12.11 11.95
CA GLY A 227 -2.59 -11.13 11.63
C GLY A 227 -3.03 -10.07 10.60
N GLN A 228 -4.34 -9.93 10.37
CA GLN A 228 -4.88 -9.02 9.37
C GLN A 228 -4.97 -7.59 9.88
N ARG A 229 -5.05 -6.63 8.94
CA ARG A 229 -5.22 -5.21 9.29
C ARG A 229 -6.63 -4.95 9.79
N CYS A 230 -6.80 -3.90 10.60
CA CYS A 230 -8.13 -3.46 11.06
C CYS A 230 -9.12 -3.25 9.91
N GLN A 231 -8.65 -2.76 8.75
CA GLN A 231 -9.48 -2.62 7.54
C GLN A 231 -10.05 -3.96 7.06
N THR A 232 -9.27 -5.04 7.10
CA THR A 232 -9.76 -6.37 6.71
C THR A 232 -10.79 -6.88 7.71
N LEU A 233 -10.56 -6.63 9.01
CA LEU A 233 -11.52 -7.00 10.06
C LEU A 233 -12.83 -6.23 9.94
N SER A 234 -12.81 -4.97 9.50
CA SER A 234 -14.04 -4.19 9.27
C SER A 234 -14.85 -4.63 8.05
N PHE A 235 -14.28 -5.48 7.19
CA PHE A 235 -14.99 -6.05 6.04
C PHE A 235 -15.60 -7.42 6.32
N LEU A 236 -15.49 -7.93 7.55
CA LEU A 236 -16.16 -9.16 7.93
C LEU A 236 -17.66 -8.91 7.98
N ASP A 237 -18.39 -9.71 7.21
CA ASP A 237 -19.83 -9.60 7.03
C ASP A 237 -20.48 -10.96 7.26
N ILE A 238 -21.53 -10.97 8.08
CA ILE A 238 -22.26 -12.17 8.49
C ILE A 238 -23.03 -12.76 7.29
N ASP A 239 -23.53 -11.92 6.38
CA ASP A 239 -24.23 -12.36 5.17
C ASP A 239 -23.29 -13.09 4.20
N ASN A 240 -21.98 -12.81 4.32
CA ASN A 240 -20.93 -13.38 3.50
C ASN A 240 -20.05 -14.37 4.29
N MET A 241 -20.66 -15.06 5.26
CA MET A 241 -20.00 -16.05 6.10
C MET A 241 -20.55 -17.46 5.85
N LYS A 242 -19.68 -18.46 5.89
CA LYS A 242 -20.05 -19.88 5.95
C LYS A 242 -19.50 -20.52 7.21
N GLU A 243 -20.36 -21.20 7.94
CA GLU A 243 -19.97 -22.03 9.08
C GLU A 243 -19.67 -23.46 8.63
N ASN A 244 -18.55 -24.00 9.11
CA ASN A 244 -18.19 -25.41 9.03
C ASN A 244 -17.94 -25.93 10.45
N ALA A 245 -17.81 -27.26 10.60
CA ALA A 245 -17.58 -27.90 11.90
C ALA A 245 -16.34 -27.36 12.66
N ASP A 246 -15.29 -27.00 11.92
CA ASP A 246 -13.99 -26.60 12.48
C ASP A 246 -13.60 -25.14 12.20
N CYS A 247 -14.39 -24.39 11.43
CA CYS A 247 -14.07 -23.00 11.11
C CYS A 247 -15.26 -22.18 10.62
N TYR A 248 -15.13 -20.86 10.70
CA TYR A 248 -15.91 -19.91 9.91
C TYR A 248 -15.07 -19.39 8.73
N LEU A 249 -15.70 -19.27 7.57
CA LEU A 249 -15.12 -18.70 6.36
C LEU A 249 -15.88 -17.43 5.98
N PHE A 250 -15.21 -16.30 5.98
CA PHE A 250 -15.76 -15.02 5.49
C PHE A 250 -15.24 -14.74 4.09
N TYR A 251 -16.12 -14.37 3.17
CA TYR A 251 -15.77 -13.92 1.84
C TYR A 251 -15.65 -12.40 1.82
N ILE A 252 -14.45 -11.89 1.53
CA ILE A 252 -14.21 -10.45 1.49
C ILE A 252 -14.52 -9.95 0.08
N ARG A 253 -15.55 -9.11 -0.05
CA ARG A 253 -15.95 -8.52 -1.34
C ARG A 253 -15.13 -7.27 -1.68
N ASP A 254 -14.74 -6.51 -0.66
CA ASP A 254 -14.00 -5.26 -0.83
C ASP A 254 -12.51 -5.46 -1.06
N HIS A 255 -11.91 -4.52 -1.80
CA HIS A 255 -10.47 -4.56 -2.05
C HIS A 255 -9.64 -4.22 -0.81
N VAL A 256 -8.91 -5.19 -0.28
CA VAL A 256 -7.95 -4.94 0.79
C VAL A 256 -6.64 -4.37 0.24
N LYS A 257 -5.85 -3.72 1.10
CA LYS A 257 -4.58 -3.09 0.70
C LYS A 257 -3.56 -4.05 0.06
N GLN A 258 -3.69 -5.36 0.30
CA GLN A 258 -2.79 -6.38 -0.25
C GLN A 258 -3.19 -6.86 -1.65
N ASP A 259 -4.37 -6.48 -2.13
CA ASP A 259 -4.84 -6.88 -3.45
C ASP A 259 -4.04 -6.23 -4.56
N ARG A 260 -3.79 -7.01 -5.61
CA ARG A 260 -3.12 -6.63 -6.84
C ARG A 260 -3.77 -7.37 -8.02
N PRO A 261 -3.64 -6.88 -9.26
CA PRO A 261 -4.06 -7.64 -10.42
C PRO A 261 -3.50 -9.07 -10.38
N GLY A 262 -4.37 -10.08 -10.57
CA GLY A 262 -4.02 -11.50 -10.47
C GLY A 262 -3.90 -12.07 -9.06
N LYS A 263 -3.97 -11.25 -8.00
CA LYS A 263 -3.93 -11.72 -6.60
C LYS A 263 -4.88 -10.93 -5.72
N ILE A 264 -6.04 -11.53 -5.44
CA ILE A 264 -7.10 -10.95 -4.61
C ILE A 264 -7.22 -11.75 -3.32
N PHE A 265 -7.31 -11.06 -2.19
CA PHE A 265 -7.59 -11.66 -0.89
C PHE A 265 -9.07 -12.04 -0.83
N ALA A 266 -9.37 -13.31 -1.13
CA ALA A 266 -10.75 -13.76 -1.30
C ALA A 266 -11.45 -14.15 0.01
N SER A 267 -10.70 -14.61 1.02
CA SER A 267 -11.32 -15.21 2.20
C SER A 267 -10.53 -15.04 3.50
N PHE A 268 -11.28 -14.83 4.59
CA PHE A 268 -10.78 -14.78 5.95
C PHE A 268 -11.28 -16.01 6.74
N ILE A 269 -10.36 -16.77 7.34
CA ILE A 269 -10.67 -18.05 8.00
C ILE A 269 -10.51 -17.89 9.51
N VAL A 270 -11.56 -18.22 10.25
CA VAL A 270 -11.57 -18.31 11.72
C VAL A 270 -11.58 -19.78 12.11
N LYS A 271 -10.45 -20.31 12.56
CA LYS A 271 -10.34 -21.72 12.94
C LYS A 271 -10.70 -21.95 14.39
N LYS A 272 -11.29 -23.12 14.67
CA LYS A 272 -11.48 -23.62 16.03
C LYS A 272 -10.13 -23.87 16.68
N TYR A 273 -10.02 -23.49 17.96
CA TYR A 273 -8.82 -23.64 18.77
C TYR A 273 -9.08 -24.57 19.94
N ILE A 274 -8.05 -25.29 20.37
CA ILE A 274 -8.15 -26.37 21.36
C ILE A 274 -8.47 -25.80 22.75
N LYS A 275 -7.87 -24.66 23.12
CA LYS A 275 -8.11 -24.01 24.41
C LYS A 275 -9.38 -23.16 24.34
N GLN A 276 -10.40 -23.54 25.10
CA GLN A 276 -11.74 -22.97 24.98
C GLN A 276 -11.78 -21.48 25.33
N GLU A 277 -11.03 -21.05 26.34
CA GLU A 277 -10.99 -19.64 26.80
C GLU A 277 -10.38 -18.69 25.76
N LEU A 278 -9.54 -19.24 24.86
CA LEU A 278 -8.89 -18.54 23.75
C LEU A 278 -9.52 -18.88 22.39
N CYS A 279 -10.61 -19.65 22.36
CA CYS A 279 -11.17 -20.14 21.12
C CYS A 279 -11.97 -19.05 20.40
N VAL A 280 -11.39 -18.51 19.32
CA VAL A 280 -12.03 -17.50 18.47
C VAL A 280 -13.32 -18.03 17.82
N TYR A 281 -13.36 -19.30 17.43
CA TYR A 281 -14.56 -19.94 16.87
C TYR A 281 -15.70 -19.98 17.89
N SER A 282 -15.45 -20.48 19.10
CA SER A 282 -16.46 -20.56 20.17
C SER A 282 -16.94 -19.16 20.58
N THR A 283 -16.01 -18.20 20.65
CA THR A 283 -16.33 -16.79 20.97
C THR A 283 -17.20 -16.16 19.89
N LEU A 284 -16.87 -16.36 18.60
CA LEU A 284 -17.66 -15.86 17.47
C LEU A 284 -19.05 -16.47 17.47
N ARG A 285 -19.17 -17.78 17.67
CA ARG A 285 -20.45 -18.47 17.75
C ARG A 285 -21.35 -17.88 18.83
N HIS A 286 -20.83 -17.72 20.05
CA HIS A 286 -21.58 -17.11 21.15
C HIS A 286 -21.95 -15.65 20.87
N TYR A 287 -21.03 -14.87 20.28
CA TYR A 287 -21.31 -13.50 19.88
C TYR A 287 -22.48 -13.41 18.89
N LEU A 288 -22.53 -14.30 17.90
CA LEU A 288 -23.64 -14.37 16.95
C LEU A 288 -24.96 -14.77 17.62
N GLU A 289 -24.93 -15.64 18.63
CA GLU A 289 -26.13 -16.03 19.40
C GLU A 289 -26.69 -14.83 20.18
N VAL A 290 -25.84 -14.05 20.85
CA VAL A 290 -26.25 -12.88 21.63
C VAL A 290 -26.73 -11.72 20.74
N THR A 291 -26.18 -11.57 19.53
CA THR A 291 -26.49 -10.44 18.62
C THR A 291 -27.63 -10.72 17.63
N LYS A 292 -28.18 -11.95 17.62
CA LYS A 292 -29.38 -12.30 16.83
C LYS A 292 -30.70 -11.86 17.45
N SER A 293 -30.68 -11.32 18.68
CA SER A 293 -31.87 -10.84 19.41
C SER A 293 -32.27 -9.41 19.02
#